data_AF-A0AAU4ED44-F1
#
_entry.id   AF-A0AAU4ED44-F1
#
_cell.length_a   1.000
_cell.length_b   1.000
_cell.length_c   1.000
_cell.angle_alpha   90.00
_cell.angle_beta   90.00
_cell.angle_gamma   90.00
#
_symmetry.space_group_name_H-M   'P 1'
#
loop_
_entity.id
_entity.type
_entity.pdbx_description
1 polymer ?
#
loop_
_entity_poly.entity_id
_entity_poly.type
_entity_poly.pdbx_seq_one_letter_code
_entity_poly.pdbx_strand_id
1 'polypeptide(L)'
;MTGERQVRLRLGTRAVSAPAEIGREVVKREVVKYAGITVQRVEDGELVEQTWIPVGEAPTFADDEALIAEWHQALRWTQARADV
;
A
#
# COMPACT_ATOMS: atom_id res chain seq x y z
N MET A 1 16.83 -5.14 -21.74
CA MET A 1 16.08 -4.28 -20.81
C MET A 1 15.23 -3.36 -21.67
N THR A 2 13.92 -3.62 -21.73
CA THR A 2 12.97 -2.86 -22.56
C THR A 2 12.58 -1.54 -21.90
N GLY A 3 12.85 -1.40 -20.60
CA GLY A 3 12.44 -0.24 -19.81
C GLY A 3 10.94 -0.18 -19.57
N GLU A 4 10.25 -1.31 -19.69
CA GLU A 4 8.80 -1.36 -19.57
C GLU A 4 8.41 -1.11 -18.11
N ARG A 5 7.63 -0.04 -17.89
CA ARG A 5 7.16 0.35 -16.57
C ARG A 5 5.67 0.05 -16.42
N GLN A 6 5.32 -0.65 -15.37
CA GLN A 6 3.95 -1.03 -15.03
C GLN A 6 3.63 -0.63 -13.60
N VAL A 7 2.37 -0.25 -13.36
CA VAL A 7 1.82 -0.12 -12.01
C VAL A 7 0.87 -1.28 -11.77
N ARG A 8 1.05 -2.00 -10.66
CA ARG A 8 0.19 -3.13 -10.27
C ARG A 8 -0.48 -2.83 -8.94
N LEU A 9 -1.76 -3.12 -8.83
CA LEU A 9 -2.52 -3.03 -7.59
C LEU A 9 -2.75 -4.44 -7.05
N ARG A 10 -2.51 -4.66 -5.76
CA ARG A 10 -2.79 -5.95 -5.10
C ARG A 10 -3.53 -5.73 -3.79
N LEU A 11 -4.76 -6.25 -3.71
CA LEU A 11 -5.48 -6.36 -2.44
C LEU A 11 -4.79 -7.40 -1.55
N GLY A 12 -4.72 -7.12 -0.25
CA GLY A 12 -4.19 -8.07 0.72
C GLY A 12 -4.63 -7.75 2.14
N THR A 13 -4.02 -8.46 3.08
CA THR A 13 -4.20 -8.24 4.52
C THR A 13 -2.84 -8.15 5.18
N ARG A 14 -2.65 -7.19 6.07
CA ARG A 14 -1.49 -7.12 6.96
C ARG A 14 -1.91 -7.37 8.40
N ALA A 15 -0.95 -7.79 9.21
CA ALA A 15 -1.13 -7.98 10.64
C ALA A 15 -0.08 -7.15 11.38
N VAL A 16 -0.50 -6.40 12.39
CA VAL A 16 0.39 -5.67 13.30
C VAL A 16 0.18 -6.16 14.72
N SER A 17 1.28 -6.31 15.45
CA SER A 17 1.23 -6.65 16.86
C SER A 17 1.38 -5.38 17.70
N ALA A 18 0.30 -4.96 18.36
CA ALA A 18 0.27 -3.81 19.24
C ALA A 18 0.18 -4.26 20.71
N PRO A 19 0.73 -3.50 21.68
CA PRO A 19 0.42 -3.73 23.09
C PRO A 19 -1.08 -3.50 23.32
N ALA A 20 -1.75 -4.44 23.98
CA ALA A 20 -3.10 -4.23 24.49
C ALA A 20 -2.97 -3.72 25.93
N GLU A 21 -3.42 -2.48 26.16
CA GLU A 21 -3.50 -1.93 27.50
C GLU A 21 -4.80 -2.39 28.18
N ILE A 22 -4.67 -3.08 29.32
CA ILE A 22 -5.77 -3.29 30.26
C ILE A 22 -5.37 -2.57 31.55
N GLY A 23 -5.77 -1.30 31.70
CA GLY A 23 -5.34 -0.47 32.83
C GLY A 23 -3.91 0.05 32.70
N ARG A 24 -3.10 0.04 33.78
CA ARG A 24 -1.71 0.56 33.81
C ARG A 24 -0.64 -0.50 33.53
N GLU A 25 -1.03 -1.72 33.19
CA GLU A 25 -0.10 -2.84 32.99
C GLU A 25 -0.21 -3.37 31.55
N VAL A 26 0.93 -3.47 30.84
CA VAL A 26 0.99 -4.06 29.50
C VAL A 26 1.07 -5.58 29.67
N VAL A 27 -0.09 -6.24 29.72
CA VAL A 27 -0.18 -7.67 30.07
C VAL A 27 -0.11 -8.59 28.83
N LYS A 28 -0.48 -8.10 27.63
CA LYS A 28 -0.48 -8.94 26.40
C LYS A 28 -0.34 -8.11 25.13
N ARG A 29 0.33 -8.66 24.11
CA ARG A 29 0.30 -8.09 22.74
C ARG A 29 -0.90 -8.65 21.99
N GLU A 30 -1.67 -7.78 21.36
CA GLU A 30 -2.77 -8.15 20.47
C GLU A 30 -2.32 -8.06 19.00
N VAL A 31 -2.82 -8.97 18.17
CA VAL A 31 -2.57 -8.96 16.73
C VAL A 31 -3.80 -8.43 16.02
N VAL A 32 -3.67 -7.25 15.41
CA VAL A 32 -4.73 -6.62 14.61
C VAL A 32 -4.45 -6.90 13.14
N LYS A 33 -5.44 -7.49 12.45
CA LYS A 33 -5.39 -7.69 11.01
C LYS A 33 -6.21 -6.60 10.33
N TYR A 34 -5.72 -6.10 9.20
CA TYR A 34 -6.39 -5.05 8.45
C TYR A 34 -6.16 -5.24 6.95
N ALA A 35 -7.18 -4.94 6.17
CA ALA A 35 -7.12 -4.98 4.72
C ALA A 35 -6.35 -3.78 4.17
N GLY A 36 -5.94 -3.89 2.92
CA GLY A 36 -5.36 -2.78 2.19
C GLY A 36 -4.87 -3.18 0.82
N ILE A 37 -4.39 -2.18 0.09
CA ILE A 37 -3.95 -2.32 -1.28
C ILE A 37 -2.47 -1.97 -1.34
N THR A 38 -1.70 -2.84 -1.97
CA THR A 38 -0.32 -2.54 -2.35
C THR A 38 -0.33 -1.92 -3.74
N VAL A 39 0.21 -0.70 -3.85
CA VAL A 39 0.56 -0.09 -5.13
C VAL A 39 2.00 -0.43 -5.43
N GLN A 40 2.25 -1.15 -6.51
CA GLN A 40 3.58 -1.64 -6.89
C GLN A 40 4.03 -0.98 -8.19
N ARG A 41 5.28 -0.47 -8.20
CA ARG A 41 5.98 -0.02 -9.40
C ARG A 41 6.88 -1.16 -9.86
N VAL A 42 6.74 -1.55 -11.12
CA VAL A 42 7.46 -2.67 -11.72
C VAL A 42 8.17 -2.20 -12.96
N GLU A 43 9.47 -2.47 -13.08
CA GLU A 43 10.28 -2.16 -14.26
C GLU A 43 10.89 -3.45 -14.81
N ASP A 44 10.68 -3.74 -16.10
CA ASP A 44 11.17 -4.96 -16.76
C ASP A 44 10.79 -6.26 -16.02
N GLY A 45 9.62 -6.27 -15.36
CA GLY A 45 9.11 -7.41 -14.60
C GLY A 45 9.55 -7.44 -13.12
N GLU A 46 10.52 -6.62 -12.73
CA GLU A 46 11.06 -6.56 -11.37
C GLU A 46 10.35 -5.50 -10.53
N LEU A 47 10.06 -5.85 -9.27
CA LEU A 47 9.46 -4.90 -8.32
C LEU A 47 10.52 -3.88 -7.89
N VAL A 48 10.34 -2.61 -8.27
CA VAL A 48 11.27 -1.53 -7.91
C VAL A 48 10.84 -0.75 -6.68
N GLU A 49 9.54 -0.64 -6.44
CA GLU A 49 8.99 0.08 -5.29
C GLU A 49 7.59 -0.42 -4.96
N GLN A 50 7.19 -0.33 -3.69
CA GLN A 50 5.81 -0.57 -3.28
C GLN A 50 5.38 0.30 -2.11
N THR A 51 4.13 0.74 -2.15
CA THR A 51 3.46 1.45 -1.06
C THR A 51 2.24 0.67 -0.60
N TRP A 52 2.04 0.58 0.70
CA TRP A 52 0.84 -0.04 1.28
C TRP A 52 -0.15 1.02 1.76
N ILE A 53 -1.39 0.86 1.34
CA ILE A 53 -2.49 1.75 1.70
C ILE A 53 -3.47 0.93 2.52
N PRO A 54 -3.56 1.16 3.85
CA PRO A 54 -4.57 0.54 4.68
C PRO A 54 -5.97 0.90 4.15
N VAL A 55 -6.88 -0.07 4.19
CA VAL A 55 -8.29 0.15 3.88
C VAL A 55 -9.10 -0.45 5.03
N GLY A 56 -9.98 0.36 5.61
CA GLY A 56 -10.87 -0.09 6.69
C GLY A 56 -11.83 -1.20 6.25
N GLU A 57 -12.44 -1.90 7.21
CA GLU A 57 -13.46 -2.94 6.93
C GLU A 57 -14.69 -2.39 6.19
N ALA A 58 -15.01 -1.12 6.43
CA ALA A 58 -15.95 -0.31 5.65
C ALA A 58 -15.18 0.85 5.02
N PRO A 59 -14.69 0.70 3.76
CA PRO A 59 -13.92 1.73 3.08
C PRO A 59 -14.69 3.06 3.03
N THR A 60 -13.96 4.14 3.27
CA THR A 60 -14.47 5.50 3.25
C THR A 60 -13.94 6.25 2.05
N PHE A 61 -14.53 7.42 1.76
CA PHE A 61 -14.01 8.32 0.73
C PHE A 61 -12.54 8.74 0.98
N ALA A 62 -12.12 8.83 2.25
CA ALA A 62 -10.73 9.14 2.57
C ALA A 62 -9.77 8.01 2.17
N ASP A 63 -10.23 6.75 2.27
CA ASP A 63 -9.45 5.59 1.80
C ASP A 63 -9.33 5.59 0.27
N ASP A 64 -10.41 5.94 -0.44
CA ASP A 64 -10.43 6.07 -1.89
C ASP A 64 -9.46 7.17 -2.36
N GLU A 65 -9.51 8.35 -1.74
CA GLU A 65 -8.62 9.47 -2.07
C GLU A 65 -7.14 9.12 -1.82
N ALA A 66 -6.84 8.41 -0.72
CA ALA A 66 -5.48 7.94 -0.44
C ALA A 66 -5.00 6.96 -1.52
N LEU A 67 -5.84 6.02 -1.95
CA LEU A 67 -5.54 5.09 -3.04
C LEU A 67 -5.31 5.82 -4.37
N ILE A 68 -6.23 6.73 -4.73
CA ILE A 68 -6.17 7.50 -5.98
C ILE A 68 -4.90 8.34 -6.01
N ALA A 69 -4.55 9.03 -4.92
CA ALA A 69 -3.37 9.86 -4.84
C ALA A 69 -2.07 9.06 -5.07
N GLU A 70 -1.91 7.93 -4.38
CA GLU A 70 -0.74 7.06 -4.53
C GLU A 70 -0.69 6.39 -5.90
N TRP A 71 -1.83 5.93 -6.42
CA TRP A 71 -1.90 5.35 -7.75
C TRP A 71 -1.54 6.37 -8.83
N HIS A 72 -2.06 7.60 -8.73
CA HIS A 72 -1.72 8.69 -9.63
C HIS A 72 -0.22 9.03 -9.60
N GLN A 73 0.40 9.10 -8.42
CA GLN A 73 1.85 9.28 -8.31
C GLN A 73 2.63 8.15 -8.99
N ALA A 74 2.22 6.90 -8.80
CA ALA A 74 2.85 5.75 -9.45
C ALA A 74 2.68 5.77 -10.98
N LEU A 75 1.54 6.23 -11.49
CA LEU A 75 1.31 6.40 -12.93
C LEU A 75 2.17 7.51 -13.53
N ARG A 76 2.38 8.62 -12.81
CA ARG A 76 3.28 9.68 -13.30
C ARG A 76 4.73 9.18 -13.43
N TRP A 77 5.16 8.27 -12.57
CA TRP A 77 6.47 7.63 -12.68
C TRP A 77 6.64 6.78 -13.97
N THR A 78 5.56 6.15 -14.48
CA THR A 78 5.63 5.45 -15.76
C THR A 78 5.77 6.41 -16.93
N GLN A 79 5.13 7.58 -16.85
CA GLN A 79 5.14 8.61 -17.89
C GLN A 79 6.45 9.41 -17.94
N ALA A 80 7.14 9.61 -16.81
CA ALA A 80 8.39 10.39 -16.76
C ALA A 80 9.55 9.82 -17.60
N ARG A 81 9.41 8.63 -18.20
CA ARG A 81 10.35 8.08 -19.20
C ARG A 81 9.94 8.32 -20.65
N ALA A 82 8.71 8.74 -20.91
CA ALA A 82 8.20 8.99 -22.26
C ALA A 82 8.71 10.33 -22.86
N ASP A 83 9.38 11.17 -22.05
CA ASP A 83 9.91 12.48 -22.43
C ASP A 83 11.40 12.47 -22.86
N VAL A 84 11.94 11.32 -23.31
CA VAL A 84 13.33 11.19 -23.81
C VAL A 84 13.35 10.73 -25.25
#